data_AF-A0A3N5HSQ7-F1
#
_entry.id   AF-A0A3N5HSQ7-F1
#
_cell.length_a   1.000
_cell.length_b   1.000
_cell.length_c   1.000
_cell.angle_alpha   90.00
_cell.angle_beta   90.00
_cell.angle_gamma   90.00
#
_symmetry.space_group_name_H-M   'P 1'
#
loop_
_entity.id
_entity.type
_entity.pdbx_description
1 polymer ?
#
loop_
_entity_poly.entity_id
_entity_poly.type
_entity_poly.pdbx_seq_one_letter_code
_entity_poly.pdbx_strand_id
1 'polypeptide(L)'
;DDPAMERARERVREMGGPVKANVFTKILLALFGEYDWNGVPAMPAEIMLLPPPFFLFNIYEVSYWSRCVIVPLLVIMDRKPIKWLPPHQALDELWPIPREQASLRFPRVPEPFSWRGLFWKSFFIAVDDGLKIWERFSPRPLRKRAIEAARLWLEERLAVPGGLGGIYPAIANSVLALRLLGYPDDHPLILGQIKELQALAIERDDEFYLQPCFSPVWDTSLVANALIESDLPPNHPALVRAIDWMLAKQVALPGDWQVKRPHVQPGGWAFQYDNPYYPDLDDTAMVLMALEKVKGVDPDRTRLARERGLGWFLGMQNQDGGWASFDADNNRIFLNNIPFADHGALLDPSTEDITGRGLELLGTLGYGLDFEPADRALDFIRHSQRHDGPWYGRWGVNYIYGTWSVLRGLSAIGVDPRHEFVQRAVRWLVRRQNADGGWGETAESYSRPELAGRGVSTPSQTAWALLALFAAGHTPGSAVARGIAYVRSTQRADGPWEDRYWN
;
A
#
# COMPACT_ATOMS: atom_id res chain seq x y z
N ASP A 1 -16.60 -9.24 -32.37
CA ASP A 1 -17.24 -10.52 -32.70
C ASP A 1 -16.78 -11.68 -31.82
N ASP A 2 -15.68 -11.56 -31.05
CA ASP A 2 -15.42 -12.51 -29.97
C ASP A 2 -16.48 -12.35 -28.85
N PRO A 3 -17.18 -13.42 -28.42
CA PRO A 3 -18.25 -13.31 -27.42
C PRO A 3 -17.81 -12.76 -26.06
N ALA A 4 -16.56 -12.99 -25.64
CA ALA A 4 -16.05 -12.43 -24.39
C ALA A 4 -15.84 -10.92 -24.51
N MET A 5 -15.31 -10.45 -25.65
CA MET A 5 -15.14 -9.03 -25.95
C MET A 5 -16.48 -8.29 -26.06
N GLU A 6 -17.50 -8.93 -26.65
CA GLU A 6 -18.85 -8.35 -26.74
C GLU A 6 -19.47 -8.11 -25.36
N ARG A 7 -19.38 -9.11 -24.47
CA ARG A 7 -19.84 -8.96 -23.07
C ARG A 7 -19.05 -7.87 -22.34
N ALA A 8 -17.73 -7.80 -22.54
CA ALA A 8 -16.89 -6.77 -21.92
C ALA A 8 -17.32 -5.37 -22.40
N ARG A 9 -17.52 -5.19 -23.71
CA ARG A 9 -18.01 -3.95 -24.32
C ARG A 9 -19.35 -3.53 -23.73
N GLU A 10 -20.33 -4.44 -23.68
CA GLU A 10 -21.65 -4.17 -23.12
C GLU A 10 -21.54 -3.70 -21.66
N ARG A 11 -20.74 -4.41 -20.86
CA ARG A 11 -20.54 -4.05 -19.46
C ARG A 11 -19.88 -2.69 -19.28
N VAL A 12 -18.86 -2.37 -20.09
CA VAL A 12 -18.20 -1.04 -20.07
C VAL A 12 -19.21 0.05 -20.40
N ARG A 13 -20.09 -0.16 -21.38
CA ARG A 13 -21.12 0.82 -21.74
C ARG A 13 -22.16 1.01 -20.63
N GLU A 14 -22.61 -0.07 -19.99
CA GLU A 14 -23.51 -0.01 -18.83
C GLU A 14 -22.92 0.77 -17.65
N MET A 15 -21.61 0.65 -17.43
CA MET A 15 -20.88 1.39 -16.40
C MET A 15 -20.60 2.87 -16.78
N GLY A 16 -21.02 3.30 -17.97
CA GLY A 16 -20.90 4.67 -18.46
C GLY A 16 -19.66 4.96 -19.31
N GLY A 17 -18.93 3.93 -19.73
CA GLY A 17 -17.82 4.01 -20.67
C GLY A 17 -16.59 4.79 -20.18
N PRO A 18 -15.69 5.17 -21.10
CA PRO A 18 -14.42 5.85 -20.78
C PRO A 18 -14.54 7.10 -19.91
N VAL A 19 -15.63 7.87 -20.01
CA VAL A 19 -15.86 9.08 -19.19
C VAL A 19 -15.94 8.77 -17.70
N LYS A 20 -16.50 7.60 -17.35
CA LYS A 20 -16.65 7.15 -15.95
C LYS A 20 -15.43 6.38 -15.42
N ALA A 21 -14.44 6.10 -16.26
CA ALA A 21 -13.23 5.43 -15.84
C ALA A 21 -12.38 6.30 -14.88
N ASN A 22 -11.49 5.66 -14.12
CA ASN A 22 -10.56 6.34 -13.23
C ASN A 22 -9.47 7.13 -14.01
N VAL A 23 -8.72 7.97 -13.31
CA VAL A 23 -7.71 8.84 -13.91
C VAL A 23 -6.63 8.08 -14.68
N PHE A 24 -6.15 6.95 -14.14
CA PHE A 24 -5.09 6.17 -14.77
C PHE A 24 -5.56 5.54 -16.09
N THR A 25 -6.80 5.05 -16.13
CA THR A 25 -7.42 4.54 -17.37
C THR A 25 -7.59 5.65 -18.39
N LYS A 26 -8.01 6.85 -17.96
CA LYS A 26 -8.13 8.03 -18.84
C LYS A 26 -6.78 8.47 -19.41
N ILE A 27 -5.73 8.47 -18.60
CA ILE A 27 -4.35 8.75 -19.05
C ILE A 27 -3.93 7.71 -20.09
N LEU A 28 -4.16 6.43 -19.82
CA LEU A 28 -3.81 5.35 -20.76
C LEU A 28 -4.55 5.50 -22.09
N LEU A 29 -5.86 5.74 -22.08
CA LEU A 29 -6.63 5.99 -23.30
C LEU A 29 -6.15 7.24 -24.03
N ALA A 30 -5.78 8.31 -23.31
CA ALA A 30 -5.25 9.53 -23.90
C ALA A 30 -3.89 9.33 -24.59
N LEU A 31 -3.03 8.45 -24.05
CA LEU A 31 -1.78 8.05 -24.71
C LEU A 31 -2.01 7.40 -26.07
N PHE A 32 -3.18 6.77 -26.29
CA PHE A 32 -3.55 6.12 -27.54
C PHE A 32 -4.51 6.93 -28.43
N GLY A 33 -4.87 8.15 -28.03
CA GLY A 33 -5.81 9.00 -28.76
C GLY A 33 -7.28 8.59 -28.61
N GLU A 34 -7.56 7.65 -27.71
CA GLU A 34 -8.90 7.13 -27.41
C GLU A 34 -9.60 7.91 -26.29
N TYR A 35 -8.99 8.99 -25.80
CA TYR A 35 -9.56 9.96 -24.85
C TYR A 35 -8.83 11.30 -24.98
N ASP A 36 -9.52 12.44 -24.87
CA ASP A 36 -8.86 13.75 -24.99
C ASP A 36 -8.15 14.12 -23.67
N TRP A 37 -6.89 14.55 -23.75
CA TRP A 37 -6.09 15.03 -22.62
C TRP A 37 -6.76 16.14 -21.80
N ASN A 38 -7.65 16.95 -22.40
CA ASN A 38 -8.41 17.98 -21.69
C ASN A 38 -9.41 17.40 -20.67
N GLY A 39 -9.82 16.14 -20.86
CA GLY A 39 -10.68 15.39 -19.95
C GLY A 39 -9.93 14.71 -18.80
N VAL A 40 -8.59 14.75 -18.80
CA VAL A 40 -7.74 14.26 -17.70
C VAL A 40 -7.59 15.38 -16.67
N PRO A 41 -7.56 15.08 -15.35
CA PRO A 41 -7.22 16.06 -14.32
C PRO A 41 -5.87 16.71 -14.59
N ALA A 42 -5.75 18.02 -14.40
CA ALA A 42 -4.48 18.72 -14.49
C ALA A 42 -3.60 18.41 -13.27
N MET A 43 -2.34 18.09 -13.54
CA MET A 43 -1.28 17.94 -12.56
C MET A 43 -0.04 18.65 -13.11
N PRO A 44 0.11 19.96 -12.83
CA PRO A 44 1.16 20.76 -13.44
C PRO A 44 2.52 20.34 -12.90
N ALA A 45 3.53 20.22 -13.78
CA ALA A 45 4.88 19.85 -13.39
C ALA A 45 5.47 20.81 -12.33
N GLU A 46 5.02 22.07 -12.33
CA GLU A 46 5.42 23.11 -11.38
C GLU A 46 5.22 22.74 -9.90
N ILE A 47 4.42 21.72 -9.58
CA ILE A 47 4.35 21.19 -8.20
C ILE A 47 5.69 20.67 -7.67
N MET A 48 6.61 20.27 -8.57
CA MET A 48 7.98 19.87 -8.21
C MET A 48 8.81 21.01 -7.62
N LEU A 49 8.37 22.27 -7.80
CA LEU A 49 9.07 23.45 -7.30
C LEU A 49 8.50 23.95 -5.97
N LEU A 50 7.45 23.33 -5.45
CA LEU A 50 6.83 23.74 -4.18
C LEU A 50 7.70 23.25 -3.01
N PRO A 51 8.21 24.16 -2.15
CA PRO A 51 9.17 23.79 -1.10
C PRO A 51 8.49 23.02 0.05
N PRO A 52 9.16 22.05 0.68
CA PRO A 52 8.68 21.46 1.93
C PRO A 52 9.07 22.36 3.14
N PRO A 53 8.16 22.66 4.09
CA PRO A 53 6.71 22.46 4.03
C PRO A 53 5.99 23.61 3.30
N PHE A 54 5.17 23.30 2.31
CA PHE A 54 4.20 24.24 1.72
C PHE A 54 2.81 23.92 2.27
N PHE A 55 2.08 24.95 2.73
CA PHE A 55 0.87 24.78 3.54
C PHE A 55 -0.30 24.12 2.79
N LEU A 56 -0.31 24.14 1.45
CA LEU A 56 -1.34 23.46 0.65
C LEU A 56 -0.90 22.08 0.18
N PHE A 57 0.11 22.03 -0.69
CA PHE A 57 0.56 20.81 -1.36
C PHE A 57 2.05 20.88 -1.67
N ASN A 58 2.77 19.79 -1.44
CA ASN A 58 4.06 19.51 -2.06
C ASN A 58 4.17 17.99 -2.24
N ILE A 59 5.08 17.52 -3.10
CA ILE A 59 5.14 16.11 -3.49
C ILE A 59 5.49 15.15 -2.34
N TYR A 60 5.99 15.67 -1.20
CA TYR A 60 6.29 14.89 0.00
C TYR A 60 5.09 14.84 0.99
N GLU A 61 3.95 15.43 0.65
CA GLU A 61 2.69 15.30 1.39
C GLU A 61 1.79 14.20 0.85
N VAL A 62 2.20 13.53 -0.23
CA VAL A 62 1.56 12.30 -0.72
C VAL A 62 2.44 11.11 -0.37
N SER A 63 1.84 9.92 -0.29
CA SER A 63 2.56 8.69 0.02
C SER A 63 3.66 8.40 -1.01
N TYR A 64 4.68 7.63 -0.63
CA TYR A 64 5.75 7.29 -1.56
C TYR A 64 5.23 6.62 -2.85
N TRP A 65 4.28 5.67 -2.75
CA TRP A 65 3.76 4.98 -3.93
C TRP A 65 3.06 5.96 -4.88
N SER A 66 2.32 6.92 -4.33
CA SER A 66 1.69 7.98 -5.13
C SER A 66 2.74 8.90 -5.73
N ARG A 67 3.76 9.29 -4.96
CA ARG A 67 4.87 10.15 -5.41
C ARG A 67 5.62 9.50 -6.59
N CYS A 68 6.00 8.24 -6.46
CA CYS A 68 6.67 7.46 -7.49
C CYS A 68 5.85 7.33 -8.78
N VAL A 69 4.52 7.29 -8.68
CA VAL A 69 3.63 7.27 -9.85
C VAL A 69 3.42 8.67 -10.42
N ILE A 70 3.24 9.67 -9.58
CA ILE A 70 2.94 11.06 -9.99
C ILE A 70 4.13 11.69 -10.70
N VAL A 71 5.34 11.62 -10.17
CA VAL A 71 6.49 12.34 -10.76
C VAL A 71 6.73 12.00 -12.24
N PRO A 72 6.79 10.72 -12.68
CA PRO A 72 6.88 10.42 -14.10
C PRO A 72 5.61 10.82 -14.88
N LEU A 73 4.42 10.73 -14.27
CA LEU A 73 3.19 11.24 -14.89
C LEU A 73 3.20 12.74 -15.11
N LEU A 74 3.85 13.56 -14.27
CA LEU A 74 4.00 15.00 -14.51
C LEU A 74 4.71 15.27 -15.82
N VAL A 75 5.74 14.49 -16.15
CA VAL A 75 6.45 14.58 -17.43
C VAL A 75 5.54 14.15 -18.57
N ILE A 76 4.84 13.03 -18.42
CA ILE A 76 3.93 12.50 -19.45
C ILE A 76 2.79 13.48 -19.73
N MET A 77 2.18 14.04 -18.69
CA MET A 77 1.07 14.99 -18.76
C MET A 77 1.50 16.39 -19.22
N ASP A 78 2.76 16.78 -19.04
CA ASP A 78 3.34 17.98 -19.66
C ASP A 78 3.49 17.80 -21.18
N ARG A 79 3.96 16.62 -21.62
CA ARG A 79 4.22 16.34 -23.04
C ARG A 79 2.99 15.91 -23.83
N LYS A 80 1.99 15.31 -23.17
CA LYS A 80 0.72 14.83 -23.76
C LYS A 80 0.94 14.03 -25.06
N PRO A 81 1.83 13.03 -25.08
CA PRO A 81 2.12 12.28 -26.30
C PRO A 81 0.89 11.47 -26.73
N ILE A 82 0.79 11.22 -28.04
CA ILE A 82 -0.28 10.41 -28.61
C ILE A 82 0.32 9.40 -29.60
N LYS A 83 0.02 8.13 -29.38
CA LYS A 83 0.25 7.03 -30.32
C LYS A 83 -1.09 6.57 -30.88
N TRP A 84 -1.47 7.14 -32.02
CA TRP A 84 -2.74 6.80 -32.68
C TRP A 84 -2.83 5.31 -33.01
N LEU A 85 -3.94 4.70 -32.61
CA LEU A 85 -4.31 3.36 -33.00
C LEU A 85 -4.75 3.33 -34.48
N PRO A 86 -4.46 2.25 -35.23
CA PRO A 86 -5.09 2.00 -36.52
C PRO A 86 -6.62 1.98 -36.40
N PRO A 87 -7.38 2.38 -37.44
CA PRO A 87 -8.85 2.46 -37.36
C PRO A 87 -9.56 1.16 -36.91
N HIS A 88 -9.00 0.00 -37.24
CA HIS A 88 -9.57 -1.30 -36.86
C HIS A 88 -9.28 -1.71 -35.40
N GLN A 89 -8.49 -0.91 -34.68
CA GLN A 89 -8.18 -1.06 -33.25
C GLN A 89 -8.75 0.10 -32.42
N ALA A 90 -9.49 1.03 -33.04
CA ALA A 90 -10.14 2.13 -32.33
C ALA A 90 -11.17 1.61 -31.33
N LEU A 91 -11.30 2.30 -30.20
CA LEU A 91 -12.14 1.87 -29.07
C LEU A 91 -13.47 2.63 -29.00
N ASP A 92 -13.92 3.17 -30.13
CA ASP A 92 -15.18 3.94 -30.24
C ASP A 92 -16.40 3.11 -29.75
N GLU A 93 -16.35 1.79 -29.88
CA GLU A 93 -17.42 0.88 -29.43
C GLU A 93 -17.60 0.82 -27.89
N LEU A 94 -16.62 1.27 -27.13
CA LEU A 94 -16.70 1.34 -25.67
C LEU A 94 -17.52 2.55 -25.18
N TRP A 95 -17.76 3.52 -26.07
CA TRP A 95 -18.46 4.74 -25.72
C TRP A 95 -19.99 4.56 -25.80
N PRO A 96 -20.76 4.91 -24.76
CA PRO A 96 -22.23 4.86 -24.80
C PRO A 96 -22.85 5.78 -25.86
N ILE A 97 -22.20 6.92 -26.11
CA ILE A 97 -22.53 7.94 -27.11
C ILE A 97 -21.27 8.25 -27.94
N PRO A 98 -21.39 8.80 -29.17
CA PRO A 98 -20.22 9.18 -29.95
C PRO A 98 -19.24 10.03 -29.16
N ARG A 99 -17.94 9.70 -29.22
CA ARG A 99 -16.89 10.32 -28.39
C ARG A 99 -16.85 11.84 -28.53
N GLU A 100 -17.15 12.37 -29.71
CA GLU A 100 -17.13 13.81 -30.00
C GLU A 100 -18.26 14.57 -29.27
N GLN A 101 -19.30 13.86 -28.85
CA GLN A 101 -20.46 14.40 -28.14
C GLN A 101 -20.37 14.18 -26.62
N ALA A 102 -19.41 13.38 -26.16
CA ALA A 102 -19.27 13.04 -24.76
C ALA A 102 -18.71 14.21 -23.94
N SER A 103 -19.39 14.54 -22.83
CA SER A 103 -18.89 15.54 -21.89
C SER A 103 -17.77 14.96 -21.05
N LEU A 104 -16.56 15.52 -21.17
CA LEU A 104 -15.39 15.12 -20.38
C LEU A 104 -15.27 15.86 -19.03
N ARG A 105 -16.29 16.66 -18.65
CA ARG A 105 -16.29 17.42 -17.39
C ARG A 105 -16.45 16.50 -16.18
N PHE A 106 -15.75 16.82 -15.10
CA PHE A 106 -15.84 16.07 -13.86
C PHE A 106 -17.21 16.22 -13.17
N PRO A 107 -17.77 15.13 -12.61
CA PRO A 107 -18.98 15.22 -11.81
C PRO A 107 -18.69 15.99 -10.52
N ARG A 108 -19.48 17.03 -10.24
CA ARG A 108 -19.28 17.90 -9.06
C ARG A 108 -19.82 17.33 -7.75
N VAL A 109 -20.76 16.39 -7.83
CA VAL A 109 -21.37 15.77 -6.65
C VAL A 109 -20.46 14.63 -6.15
N PRO A 110 -20.07 14.59 -4.87
CA PRO A 110 -19.32 13.47 -4.28
C PRO A 110 -20.23 12.26 -4.07
N GLU A 111 -19.65 11.07 -4.16
CA GLU A 111 -20.33 9.80 -3.87
C GLU A 111 -19.44 9.02 -2.88
N PRO A 112 -19.94 8.71 -1.66
CA PRO A 112 -21.22 9.12 -1.08
C PRO A 112 -21.29 10.64 -0.81
N PHE A 113 -22.52 11.18 -0.79
CA PHE A 113 -22.73 12.61 -0.59
C PHE A 113 -22.35 13.05 0.83
N SER A 114 -21.57 14.13 0.94
CA SER A 114 -21.42 14.89 2.18
C SER A 114 -21.19 16.36 1.87
N TRP A 115 -21.63 17.27 2.75
CA TRP A 115 -21.41 18.71 2.58
C TRP A 115 -19.92 19.08 2.57
N ARG A 116 -19.14 18.44 3.44
CA ARG A 116 -17.68 18.60 3.48
C ARG A 116 -17.03 18.08 2.21
N GLY A 117 -17.44 16.91 1.71
CA GLY A 117 -16.96 16.35 0.45
C GLY A 117 -17.36 17.21 -0.75
N LEU A 118 -18.57 17.78 -0.75
CA LEU A 118 -19.05 18.65 -1.84
C LEU A 118 -18.23 19.93 -1.89
N PHE A 119 -17.95 20.54 -0.73
CA PHE A 119 -17.10 21.71 -0.63
C PHE A 119 -15.71 21.43 -1.20
N TRP A 120 -15.03 20.39 -0.71
CA TRP A 120 -13.67 20.06 -1.17
C TRP A 120 -13.64 19.65 -2.63
N LYS A 121 -14.58 18.83 -3.10
CA LYS A 121 -14.66 18.41 -4.50
C LYS A 121 -14.91 19.60 -5.43
N SER A 122 -15.81 20.51 -5.06
CA SER A 122 -16.08 21.73 -5.84
C SER A 122 -14.87 22.66 -5.85
N PHE A 123 -14.20 22.84 -4.70
CA PHE A 123 -12.97 23.60 -4.59
C PHE A 123 -11.88 23.04 -5.51
N PHE A 124 -11.59 21.74 -5.44
CA PHE A 124 -10.53 21.15 -6.27
C PHE A 124 -10.90 21.06 -7.76
N ILE A 125 -12.17 20.99 -8.13
CA ILE A 125 -12.59 21.15 -9.53
C ILE A 125 -12.33 22.59 -10.01
N ALA A 126 -12.61 23.61 -9.19
CA ALA A 126 -12.27 24.99 -9.55
C ALA A 126 -10.76 25.21 -9.63
N VAL A 127 -9.99 24.55 -8.75
CA VAL A 127 -8.51 24.51 -8.85
C VAL A 127 -8.09 23.85 -10.16
N ASP A 128 -8.64 22.69 -10.54
CA ASP A 128 -8.35 22.01 -11.81
C ASP A 128 -8.62 22.93 -13.01
N ASP A 129 -9.78 23.58 -13.07
CA ASP A 129 -10.13 24.55 -14.12
C ASP A 129 -9.10 25.69 -14.18
N GLY A 130 -8.70 26.23 -13.01
CA GLY A 130 -7.66 27.25 -12.89
C GLY A 130 -6.27 26.76 -13.33
N LEU A 131 -5.91 25.54 -12.98
CA LEU A 131 -4.64 24.91 -13.36
C LEU A 131 -4.59 24.61 -14.85
N LYS A 132 -5.70 24.25 -15.50
CA LYS A 132 -5.77 24.09 -16.96
C LYS A 132 -5.57 25.43 -17.68
N ILE A 133 -6.12 26.51 -17.14
CA ILE A 133 -5.84 27.87 -17.64
C ILE A 133 -4.37 28.19 -17.44
N TRP A 134 -3.82 27.92 -16.25
CA TRP A 134 -2.40 28.11 -15.96
C TRP A 134 -1.51 27.29 -16.91
N GLU A 135 -1.82 26.03 -17.19
CA GLU A 135 -1.07 25.19 -18.14
C GLU A 135 -1.01 25.82 -19.54
N ARG A 136 -2.07 26.51 -19.97
CA ARG A 136 -2.11 27.19 -21.27
C ARG A 136 -1.24 28.45 -21.30
N PHE A 137 -1.05 29.11 -20.16
CA PHE A 137 -0.39 30.42 -20.06
C PHE A 137 0.90 30.46 -19.22
N SER A 138 1.32 29.32 -18.64
CA SER A 138 2.45 29.24 -17.70
C SER A 138 3.75 29.70 -18.39
N PRO A 139 4.57 30.53 -17.71
CA PRO A 139 5.86 30.95 -18.24
C PRO A 139 6.77 29.74 -18.56
N ARG A 140 7.20 29.64 -19.82
CA ARG A 140 8.09 28.55 -20.29
C ARG A 140 9.33 28.32 -19.42
N PRO A 141 10.02 29.34 -18.86
CA PRO A 141 11.17 29.12 -17.98
C PRO A 141 10.82 28.38 -16.69
N LEU A 142 9.65 28.66 -16.11
CA LEU A 142 9.19 28.00 -14.88
C LEU A 142 8.90 26.53 -15.13
N ARG A 143 8.15 26.23 -16.20
CA ARG A 143 7.87 24.87 -16.64
C ARG A 143 9.14 24.08 -16.93
N LYS A 144 10.11 24.68 -17.63
CA LYS A 144 11.39 24.04 -17.91
C LYS A 144 12.14 23.66 -16.62
N ARG A 145 12.16 24.56 -15.63
CA ARG A 145 12.76 24.28 -14.31
C ARG A 145 12.03 23.16 -13.57
N ALA A 146 10.71 23.11 -13.68
CA ALA A 146 9.91 22.08 -13.04
C ALA A 146 10.14 20.69 -13.64
N ILE A 147 10.19 20.60 -14.97
CA ILE A 147 10.54 19.35 -15.67
C ILE A 147 11.97 18.92 -15.36
N GLU A 148 12.90 19.87 -15.24
CA GLU A 148 14.26 19.57 -14.82
C GLU A 148 14.32 19.01 -13.39
N ALA A 149 13.53 19.57 -12.47
CA ALA A 149 13.41 19.02 -11.12
C ALA A 149 12.81 17.60 -11.11
N ALA A 150 11.80 17.32 -11.95
CA ALA A 150 11.26 15.97 -12.14
C ALA A 150 12.31 15.00 -12.71
N ARG A 151 13.09 15.44 -13.71
CA ARG A 151 14.17 14.65 -14.32
C ARG A 151 15.23 14.26 -13.28
N LEU A 152 15.74 15.23 -12.51
CA LEU A 152 16.74 14.97 -11.47
C LEU A 152 16.21 14.05 -10.37
N TRP A 153 14.96 14.24 -9.95
CA TRP A 153 14.30 13.39 -8.97
C TRP A 153 14.21 11.93 -9.46
N LEU A 154 13.88 11.73 -10.75
CA LEU A 154 13.85 10.41 -11.37
C LEU A 154 15.26 9.81 -11.45
N GLU A 155 16.24 10.51 -12.02
CA GLU A 155 17.60 9.99 -12.18
C GLU A 155 18.21 9.47 -10.87
N GLU A 156 18.06 10.24 -9.79
CA GLU A 156 18.55 9.86 -8.47
C GLU A 156 17.95 8.51 -8.01
N ARG A 157 16.63 8.35 -8.13
CA ARG A 157 15.90 7.16 -7.65
C ARG A 157 15.98 5.97 -8.60
N LEU A 158 16.29 6.21 -9.87
CA LEU A 158 16.49 5.18 -10.88
C LEU A 158 17.93 4.67 -10.93
N ALA A 159 18.88 5.36 -10.26
CA ALA A 159 20.28 4.97 -10.20
C ALA A 159 20.58 3.82 -9.21
N VAL A 160 19.54 3.20 -8.65
CA VAL A 160 19.62 2.06 -7.71
C VAL A 160 18.78 0.88 -8.25
N PRO A 161 19.08 -0.38 -7.87
CA PRO A 161 18.30 -1.54 -8.28
C PRO A 161 16.88 -1.53 -7.69
N GLY A 162 15.99 -2.36 -8.28
CA GLY A 162 14.64 -2.61 -7.74
C GLY A 162 13.50 -1.86 -8.43
N GLY A 163 13.83 -0.95 -9.35
CA GLY A 163 12.84 -0.18 -10.09
C GLY A 163 12.24 0.96 -9.26
N LEU A 164 11.65 1.95 -9.92
CA LEU A 164 11.08 3.11 -9.21
C LEU A 164 10.01 2.67 -8.20
N GLY A 165 10.33 2.77 -6.91
CA GLY A 165 9.42 2.41 -5.82
C GLY A 165 9.07 0.93 -5.72
N GLY A 166 9.69 0.06 -6.52
CA GLY A 166 9.43 -1.38 -6.53
C GLY A 166 7.99 -1.77 -6.91
N ILE A 167 7.29 -0.93 -7.69
CA ILE A 167 5.89 -1.13 -8.09
C ILE A 167 5.68 -0.91 -9.59
N TYR A 168 4.89 -1.80 -10.22
CA TYR A 168 4.67 -1.81 -11.67
C TYR A 168 4.31 -0.44 -12.27
N PRO A 169 3.31 0.32 -11.76
CA PRO A 169 2.90 1.56 -12.42
C PRO A 169 4.00 2.62 -12.47
N ALA A 170 4.79 2.73 -11.40
CA ALA A 170 5.88 3.70 -11.33
C ALA A 170 7.03 3.32 -12.26
N ILE A 171 7.40 2.03 -12.30
CA ILE A 171 8.45 1.52 -13.19
C ILE A 171 8.05 1.76 -14.66
N ALA A 172 6.84 1.37 -15.06
CA ALA A 172 6.34 1.55 -16.42
C ALA A 172 6.29 3.02 -16.84
N ASN A 173 5.75 3.89 -15.98
CA ASN A 173 5.67 5.33 -16.25
C ASN A 173 7.06 5.97 -16.33
N SER A 174 8.03 5.51 -15.54
CA SER A 174 9.39 6.05 -15.56
C SER A 174 10.10 5.81 -16.90
N VAL A 175 9.92 4.63 -17.51
CA VAL A 175 10.44 4.33 -18.85
C VAL A 175 9.87 5.30 -19.89
N LEU A 176 8.55 5.49 -19.88
CA LEU A 176 7.89 6.42 -20.80
C LEU A 176 8.34 7.87 -20.56
N ALA A 177 8.45 8.29 -19.30
CA ALA A 177 8.91 9.63 -18.94
C ALA A 177 10.34 9.90 -19.44
N LEU A 178 11.28 8.97 -19.23
CA LEU A 178 12.67 9.11 -19.71
C LEU A 178 12.74 9.21 -21.23
N ARG A 179 11.98 8.40 -21.97
CA ARG A 179 11.88 8.49 -23.43
C ARG A 179 11.40 9.88 -23.88
N LEU A 180 10.38 10.42 -23.22
CA LEU A 180 9.84 11.76 -23.52
C LEU A 180 10.81 12.88 -23.15
N LEU A 181 11.71 12.65 -22.20
CA LEU A 181 12.82 13.55 -21.86
C LEU A 181 13.98 13.47 -22.84
N GLY A 182 13.96 12.52 -23.79
CA GLY A 182 14.94 12.38 -24.87
C GLY A 182 16.08 11.40 -24.57
N TYR A 183 15.94 10.56 -23.55
CA TYR A 183 16.91 9.50 -23.27
C TYR A 183 16.82 8.42 -24.36
N PRO A 184 17.94 7.90 -24.86
CA PRO A 184 17.93 6.83 -25.85
C PRO A 184 17.47 5.51 -25.22
N ASP A 185 16.89 4.61 -26.03
CA ASP A 185 16.33 3.34 -25.55
C ASP A 185 17.35 2.41 -24.88
N ASP A 186 18.63 2.54 -25.25
CA ASP A 186 19.76 1.81 -24.68
C ASP A 186 20.38 2.51 -23.46
N HIS A 187 19.80 3.62 -22.99
CA HIS A 187 20.28 4.30 -21.80
C HIS A 187 20.20 3.38 -20.57
N PRO A 188 21.23 3.31 -19.71
CA PRO A 188 21.26 2.40 -18.57
C PRO A 188 20.06 2.52 -17.63
N LEU A 189 19.55 3.75 -17.39
CA LEU A 189 18.35 3.95 -16.57
C LEU A 189 17.09 3.34 -17.20
N ILE A 190 16.94 3.40 -18.53
CA ILE A 190 15.79 2.78 -19.22
C ILE A 190 15.92 1.26 -19.20
N LEU A 191 17.10 0.73 -19.57
CA LEU A 191 17.36 -0.71 -19.57
C LEU A 191 17.20 -1.33 -18.17
N GLY A 192 17.63 -0.62 -17.13
CA GLY A 192 17.41 -1.00 -15.73
C GLY A 192 15.93 -1.16 -15.41
N GLN A 193 15.09 -0.18 -15.75
CA GLN A 193 13.65 -0.29 -15.49
C GLN A 193 12.96 -1.37 -16.34
N ILE A 194 13.38 -1.56 -17.59
CA ILE A 194 12.86 -2.64 -18.45
C ILE A 194 13.18 -4.01 -17.82
N LYS A 195 14.41 -4.20 -17.31
CA LYS A 195 14.80 -5.42 -16.60
C LYS A 195 13.89 -5.70 -15.40
N GLU A 196 13.59 -4.68 -14.60
CA GLU A 196 12.70 -4.84 -13.43
C GLU A 196 11.25 -5.14 -13.85
N LEU A 197 10.73 -4.54 -14.94
CA LEU A 197 9.43 -4.92 -15.51
C LEU A 197 9.39 -6.37 -15.97
N GLN A 198 10.45 -6.83 -16.64
CA GLN A 198 10.55 -8.22 -17.09
C GLN A 198 10.61 -9.19 -15.91
N ALA A 199 11.26 -8.82 -14.81
CA ALA A 199 11.29 -9.64 -13.61
C ALA A 199 9.89 -9.85 -13.01
N LEU A 200 9.01 -8.85 -13.10
CA LEU A 200 7.61 -8.97 -12.62
C LEU A 200 6.76 -9.90 -13.48
N ALA A 201 7.21 -10.28 -14.68
CA ALA A 201 6.46 -11.14 -15.59
C ALA A 201 6.49 -12.61 -15.15
N ILE A 202 5.31 -13.21 -15.11
CA ILE A 202 5.11 -14.64 -14.99
C ILE A 202 4.55 -15.13 -16.33
N GLU A 203 5.28 -16.05 -16.94
CA GLU A 203 4.89 -16.75 -18.16
C GLU A 203 4.70 -18.23 -17.83
N ARG A 204 3.51 -18.75 -18.10
CA ARG A 204 3.17 -20.18 -18.06
C ARG A 204 2.63 -20.58 -19.43
N ASP A 205 2.37 -21.87 -19.63
CA ASP A 205 1.99 -22.42 -20.94
C ASP A 205 0.74 -21.76 -21.55
N ASP A 206 -0.21 -21.32 -20.72
CA ASP A 206 -1.51 -20.76 -21.13
C ASP A 206 -1.79 -19.34 -20.60
N GLU A 207 -0.90 -18.77 -19.80
CA GLU A 207 -1.09 -17.45 -19.19
C GLU A 207 0.20 -16.61 -19.12
N PHE A 208 0.03 -15.30 -19.29
CA PHE A 208 1.06 -14.31 -19.06
C PHE A 208 0.48 -13.17 -18.23
N TYR A 209 1.12 -12.86 -17.11
CA TYR A 209 0.70 -11.75 -16.26
C TYR A 209 1.88 -11.07 -15.58
N LEU A 210 1.69 -9.80 -15.22
CA LEU A 210 2.67 -9.01 -14.47
C LEU A 210 2.25 -8.94 -13.01
N GLN A 211 3.16 -9.27 -12.10
CA GLN A 211 2.97 -9.02 -10.68
C GLN A 211 3.02 -7.50 -10.40
N PRO A 212 2.21 -6.99 -9.46
CA PRO A 212 2.24 -5.56 -9.11
C PRO A 212 3.55 -5.17 -8.42
N CYS A 213 4.11 -6.06 -7.61
CA CYS A 213 5.38 -5.95 -6.89
C CYS A 213 5.79 -7.34 -6.34
N PHE A 214 6.95 -7.42 -5.68
CA PHE A 214 7.44 -8.60 -4.97
C PHE A 214 7.40 -8.42 -3.45
N SER A 215 7.16 -9.50 -2.70
CA SER A 215 7.02 -9.54 -1.22
C SER A 215 8.10 -10.32 -0.44
N PRO A 216 9.35 -10.49 -0.90
CA PRO A 216 10.27 -11.49 -0.36
C PRO A 216 10.70 -11.23 1.09
N VAL A 217 10.86 -9.97 1.50
CA VAL A 217 11.27 -9.64 2.87
C VAL A 217 10.12 -9.92 3.84
N TRP A 218 8.91 -9.52 3.44
CA TRP A 218 7.67 -9.79 4.17
C TRP A 218 7.43 -11.28 4.37
N ASP A 219 7.45 -12.05 3.27
CA ASP A 219 7.19 -13.49 3.30
C ASP A 219 8.25 -14.22 4.13
N THR A 220 9.53 -13.86 3.96
CA THR A 220 10.63 -14.48 4.71
C THR A 220 10.52 -14.20 6.20
N SER A 221 10.23 -12.95 6.59
CA SER A 221 10.14 -12.55 7.99
C SER A 221 8.90 -13.13 8.68
N LEU A 222 7.75 -13.18 7.99
CA LEU A 222 6.55 -13.86 8.47
C LEU A 222 6.78 -15.36 8.70
N VAL A 223 7.35 -16.06 7.71
CA VAL A 223 7.64 -17.49 7.80
C VAL A 223 8.64 -17.78 8.91
N ALA A 224 9.69 -16.95 9.06
CA ALA A 224 10.65 -17.12 10.15
C ALA A 224 9.98 -17.02 11.53
N ASN A 225 9.13 -16.01 11.74
CA ASN A 225 8.38 -15.87 13.00
C ASN A 225 7.41 -17.05 13.22
N ALA A 226 6.64 -17.43 12.20
CA ALA A 226 5.67 -18.53 12.29
C ALA A 226 6.33 -19.88 12.60
N LEU A 227 7.48 -20.18 12.00
CA LEU A 227 8.23 -21.41 12.25
C LEU A 227 8.76 -21.48 13.69
N ILE A 228 9.27 -20.37 14.23
CA ILE A 228 9.75 -20.32 15.62
C ILE A 228 8.58 -20.46 16.60
N GLU A 229 7.45 -19.80 16.34
CA GLU A 229 6.23 -19.93 17.14
C GLU A 229 5.57 -21.32 17.01
N SER A 230 6.01 -22.12 16.05
CA SER A 230 5.63 -23.53 15.85
C SER A 230 6.68 -24.52 16.36
N ASP A 231 7.50 -24.10 17.34
CA ASP A 231 8.53 -24.90 18.02
C ASP A 231 9.73 -25.34 17.16
N LEU A 232 9.96 -24.74 15.99
CA LEU A 232 11.21 -24.97 15.26
C LEU A 232 12.38 -24.38 16.10
N PRO A 233 13.48 -25.12 16.32
CA PRO A 233 14.58 -24.64 17.15
C PRO A 233 15.09 -23.26 16.69
N PRO A 234 15.28 -22.28 17.59
CA PRO A 234 15.70 -20.92 17.20
C PRO A 234 17.03 -20.84 16.45
N ASN A 235 17.88 -21.86 16.54
CA ASN A 235 19.15 -21.96 15.82
C ASN A 235 19.09 -22.89 14.60
N HIS A 236 17.89 -23.23 14.12
CA HIS A 236 17.74 -24.09 12.96
C HIS A 236 18.44 -23.49 11.72
N PRO A 237 19.20 -24.27 10.93
CA PRO A 237 20.00 -23.73 9.83
C PRO A 237 19.22 -22.92 8.80
N ALA A 238 17.95 -23.25 8.55
CA ALA A 238 17.10 -22.46 7.64
C ALA A 238 16.77 -21.07 8.20
N LEU A 239 16.55 -20.95 9.52
CA LEU A 239 16.28 -19.66 10.17
C LEU A 239 17.55 -18.79 10.19
N VAL A 240 18.71 -19.39 10.50
CA VAL A 240 20.00 -18.69 10.45
C VAL A 240 20.24 -18.10 9.06
N ARG A 241 20.03 -18.89 8.00
CA ARG A 241 20.15 -18.39 6.61
C ARG A 241 19.15 -17.27 6.28
N ALA A 242 17.91 -17.40 6.74
CA ALA A 242 16.89 -16.38 6.54
C ALA A 242 17.29 -15.05 7.20
N ILE A 243 17.80 -15.11 8.44
CA ILE A 243 18.30 -13.92 9.14
C ILE A 243 19.53 -13.32 8.45
N ASP A 244 20.51 -14.13 8.05
CA ASP A 244 21.69 -13.62 7.35
C ASP A 244 21.32 -12.89 6.06
N TRP A 245 20.33 -13.42 5.34
CA TRP A 245 19.77 -12.79 4.15
C TRP A 245 19.04 -11.48 4.49
N MET A 246 18.15 -11.47 5.49
CA MET A 246 17.46 -10.24 5.91
C MET A 246 18.45 -9.17 6.42
N LEU A 247 19.50 -9.54 7.14
CA LEU A 247 20.57 -8.62 7.56
C LEU A 247 21.28 -7.98 6.36
N ALA A 248 21.42 -8.69 5.24
CA ALA A 248 21.97 -8.14 4.00
C ALA A 248 20.99 -7.20 3.27
N LYS A 249 19.70 -7.25 3.62
CA LYS A 249 18.63 -6.39 3.07
C LYS A 249 18.35 -5.14 3.90
N GLN A 250 19.04 -4.92 5.02
CA GLN A 250 18.85 -3.72 5.82
C GLN A 250 19.24 -2.46 5.03
N VAL A 251 18.33 -1.49 4.97
CA VAL A 251 18.54 -0.23 4.26
C VAL A 251 19.46 0.68 5.07
N ALA A 252 20.59 1.06 4.45
CA ALA A 252 21.57 1.98 5.02
C ALA A 252 21.58 3.36 4.34
N LEU A 253 20.72 3.57 3.33
CA LEU A 253 20.65 4.81 2.56
C LEU A 253 19.51 5.71 3.05
N PRO A 254 19.68 7.04 2.97
CA PRO A 254 18.59 7.98 3.22
C PRO A 254 17.49 7.82 2.17
N GLY A 255 16.24 7.74 2.62
CA GLY A 255 15.05 7.70 1.77
C GLY A 255 14.28 9.01 1.76
N ASP A 256 13.19 9.06 0.99
CA ASP A 256 12.34 10.25 0.91
C ASP A 256 11.72 10.65 2.26
N TRP A 257 11.52 9.66 3.13
CA TRP A 257 11.01 9.85 4.50
C TRP A 257 11.85 10.87 5.31
N GLN A 258 13.13 11.06 4.96
CA GLN A 258 13.99 12.07 5.60
C GLN A 258 13.55 13.50 5.36
N VAL A 259 12.73 13.79 4.35
CA VAL A 259 12.16 15.13 4.18
C VAL A 259 11.35 15.54 5.41
N LYS A 260 10.64 14.59 6.03
CA LYS A 260 9.87 14.82 7.27
C LYS A 260 10.61 14.41 8.54
N ARG A 261 11.66 13.60 8.42
CA ARG A 261 12.47 13.09 9.53
C ARG A 261 13.98 13.25 9.24
N PRO A 262 14.51 14.47 9.09
CA PRO A 262 15.87 14.72 8.60
C PRO A 262 16.99 14.24 9.54
N HIS A 263 16.66 13.98 10.80
CA HIS A 263 17.62 13.53 11.82
C HIS A 263 17.56 12.03 12.09
N VAL A 264 16.55 11.34 11.56
CA VAL A 264 16.40 9.88 11.74
C VAL A 264 17.39 9.17 10.84
N GLN A 265 18.19 8.28 11.43
CA GLN A 265 19.18 7.49 10.72
C GLN A 265 18.52 6.34 9.96
N PRO A 266 19.01 5.96 8.77
CA PRO A 266 18.53 4.78 8.06
C PRO A 266 18.73 3.50 8.88
N GLY A 267 17.78 2.58 8.75
CA GLY A 267 17.86 1.29 9.44
C GLY A 267 16.71 0.32 9.17
N GLY A 268 15.67 0.73 8.44
CA GLY A 268 14.54 -0.11 8.10
C GLY A 268 14.83 -1.18 7.03
N TRP A 269 13.80 -1.94 6.72
CA TRP A 269 13.73 -2.92 5.64
C TRP A 269 12.58 -2.56 4.72
N ALA A 270 12.67 -2.95 3.45
CA ALA A 270 11.60 -2.77 2.48
C ALA A 270 10.94 -4.10 2.14
N PHE A 271 9.70 -4.06 1.67
CA PHE A 271 8.94 -5.20 1.14
C PHE A 271 9.65 -6.01 0.04
N GLN A 272 10.25 -5.32 -0.94
CA GLN A 272 10.91 -5.93 -2.11
C GLN A 272 12.34 -6.43 -1.82
N TYR A 273 12.96 -7.09 -2.81
CA TYR A 273 14.37 -7.48 -2.74
C TYR A 273 15.29 -6.28 -2.52
N ASP A 274 15.11 -5.21 -3.30
CA ASP A 274 15.92 -4.01 -3.23
C ASP A 274 14.98 -2.81 -3.45
N ASN A 275 14.92 -1.90 -2.49
CA ASN A 275 14.12 -0.67 -2.59
C ASN A 275 14.62 0.40 -1.60
N PRO A 276 15.87 0.88 -1.77
CA PRO A 276 16.61 1.55 -0.69
C PRO A 276 16.06 2.91 -0.27
N TYR A 277 15.21 3.55 -1.08
CA TYR A 277 14.59 4.83 -0.72
C TYR A 277 13.29 4.68 0.07
N TYR A 278 12.70 3.48 0.09
CA TYR A 278 11.37 3.23 0.63
C TYR A 278 11.32 1.98 1.51
N PRO A 279 12.10 1.93 2.61
CA PRO A 279 11.81 0.99 3.69
C PRO A 279 10.45 1.28 4.30
N ASP A 280 9.81 0.26 4.87
CA ASP A 280 8.49 0.35 5.48
C ASP A 280 8.50 -0.21 6.90
N LEU A 281 7.51 0.23 7.67
CA LEU A 281 7.38 -0.04 9.10
C LEU A 281 6.91 -1.46 9.38
N ASP A 282 6.11 -2.06 8.50
CA ASP A 282 5.57 -3.40 8.73
C ASP A 282 6.66 -4.47 8.57
N ASP A 283 7.38 -4.42 7.45
CA ASP A 283 8.54 -5.28 7.19
C ASP A 283 9.63 -5.08 8.23
N THR A 284 9.94 -3.82 8.58
CA THR A 284 10.91 -3.52 9.62
C THR A 284 10.51 -4.16 10.96
N ALA A 285 9.24 -4.08 11.35
CA ALA A 285 8.76 -4.71 12.58
C ALA A 285 8.87 -6.24 12.54
N MET A 286 8.43 -6.87 11.45
CA MET A 286 8.50 -8.32 11.28
C MET A 286 9.93 -8.86 11.26
N VAL A 287 10.84 -8.18 10.57
CA VAL A 287 12.26 -8.50 10.55
C VAL A 287 12.87 -8.36 11.94
N LEU A 288 12.62 -7.25 12.65
CA LEU A 288 13.15 -7.04 14.00
C LEU A 288 12.68 -8.10 14.99
N MET A 289 11.40 -8.51 14.92
CA MET A 289 10.89 -9.61 15.75
C MET A 289 11.58 -10.94 15.42
N ALA A 290 11.84 -11.23 14.13
CA ALA A 290 12.59 -12.43 13.75
C ALA A 290 14.04 -12.38 14.26
N LEU A 291 14.70 -11.20 14.16
CA LEU A 291 16.06 -10.97 14.65
C LEU A 291 16.18 -11.15 16.16
N GLU A 292 15.12 -10.86 16.93
CA GLU A 292 15.12 -11.09 18.37
C GLU A 292 14.96 -12.57 18.73
N LYS A 293 14.12 -13.29 17.97
CA LYS A 293 13.77 -14.69 18.26
C LYS A 293 14.82 -15.71 17.79
N VAL A 294 15.49 -15.48 16.65
CA VAL A 294 16.45 -16.42 16.04
C VAL A 294 17.84 -16.34 16.72
N LYS A 295 18.48 -17.49 16.88
CA LYS A 295 19.82 -17.65 17.47
C LYS A 295 20.79 -18.29 16.47
N GLY A 296 22.09 -18.27 16.77
CA GLY A 296 23.11 -18.90 15.92
C GLY A 296 23.64 -18.02 14.77
N VAL A 297 23.25 -16.74 14.76
CA VAL A 297 23.83 -15.69 13.91
C VAL A 297 24.78 -14.86 14.78
N ASP A 298 25.73 -14.16 14.16
CA ASP A 298 26.62 -13.20 14.84
C ASP A 298 25.82 -12.25 15.77
N PRO A 299 26.00 -12.35 17.10
CA PRO A 299 25.24 -11.56 18.06
C PRO A 299 25.47 -10.06 17.95
N ASP A 300 26.70 -9.63 17.64
CA ASP A 300 27.02 -8.20 17.54
C ASP A 300 26.45 -7.61 16.26
N ARG A 301 26.55 -8.34 15.13
CA ARG A 301 25.92 -7.93 13.87
C ARG A 301 24.41 -7.80 14.03
N THR A 302 23.78 -8.76 14.69
CA THR A 302 22.33 -8.77 14.93
C THR A 302 21.91 -7.64 15.86
N ARG A 303 22.64 -7.42 16.97
CA ARG A 303 22.38 -6.33 17.92
C ARG A 303 22.44 -4.96 17.23
N LEU A 304 23.51 -4.68 16.47
CA LEU A 304 23.66 -3.41 15.76
C LEU A 304 22.56 -3.18 14.72
N ALA A 305 22.16 -4.24 14.00
CA ALA A 305 21.05 -4.15 13.05
C ALA A 305 19.72 -3.85 13.75
N ARG A 306 19.44 -4.49 14.90
CA ARG A 306 18.25 -4.21 15.70
C ARG A 306 18.23 -2.79 16.25
N GLU A 307 19.35 -2.31 16.79
CA GLU A 307 19.46 -0.94 17.32
C GLU A 307 19.17 0.10 16.23
N ARG A 308 19.75 -0.06 15.03
CA ARG A 308 19.47 0.84 13.89
C ARG A 308 18.02 0.75 13.43
N GLY A 309 17.49 -0.46 13.28
CA GLY A 309 16.13 -0.70 12.82
C GLY A 309 15.08 -0.14 13.78
N LEU A 310 15.24 -0.38 15.08
CA LEU A 310 14.36 0.18 16.10
C LEU A 310 14.47 1.70 16.16
N GLY A 311 15.68 2.26 16.05
CA GLY A 311 15.89 3.71 16.01
C GLY A 311 15.16 4.36 14.82
N TRP A 312 15.23 3.73 13.64
CA TRP A 312 14.47 4.17 12.47
C TRP A 312 12.96 4.05 12.71
N PHE A 313 12.47 2.88 13.15
CA PHE A 313 11.05 2.61 13.40
C PHE A 313 10.42 3.62 14.36
N LEU A 314 11.08 3.90 15.49
CA LEU A 314 10.62 4.87 16.48
C LEU A 314 10.63 6.31 15.92
N GLY A 315 11.68 6.67 15.17
CA GLY A 315 11.79 7.99 14.54
C GLY A 315 10.68 8.28 13.52
N MET A 316 10.02 7.23 13.02
CA MET A 316 8.96 7.31 12.04
C MET A 316 7.54 7.33 12.63
N GLN A 317 7.39 7.34 13.97
CA GLN A 317 6.09 7.48 14.61
C GLN A 317 5.43 8.83 14.25
N ASN A 318 4.13 8.79 14.01
CA ASN A 318 3.33 9.97 13.68
C ASN A 318 2.99 10.77 14.93
N GLN A 319 2.63 12.04 14.75
CA GLN A 319 2.23 12.93 15.85
C GLN A 319 0.97 12.44 16.58
N ASP A 320 0.07 11.73 15.91
CA ASP A 320 -1.12 11.13 16.49
C ASP A 320 -0.85 9.87 17.34
N GLY A 321 0.41 9.43 17.42
CA GLY A 321 0.85 8.26 18.19
C GLY A 321 0.83 6.95 17.42
N GLY A 322 0.17 6.90 16.26
CA GLY A 322 0.19 5.72 15.41
C GLY A 322 1.41 5.66 14.48
N TRP A 323 1.44 4.59 13.68
CA TRP A 323 2.39 4.42 12.59
C TRP A 323 1.66 4.25 11.26
N ALA A 324 2.21 4.86 10.23
CA ALA A 324 1.86 4.66 8.83
C ALA A 324 2.74 3.55 8.23
N SER A 325 2.67 3.29 6.93
CA SER A 325 3.51 2.26 6.32
C SER A 325 4.92 2.74 5.98
N PHE A 326 5.09 3.91 5.37
CA PHE A 326 6.37 4.36 4.81
C PHE A 326 6.76 5.77 5.27
N ASP A 327 5.81 6.71 5.27
CA ASP A 327 6.07 8.12 5.51
C ASP A 327 5.45 8.60 6.83
N ALA A 328 6.25 9.26 7.65
CA ALA A 328 5.74 9.89 8.86
C ALA A 328 4.88 11.12 8.55
N ASP A 329 3.83 11.38 9.34
CA ASP A 329 2.90 12.51 9.25
C ASP A 329 2.34 12.75 7.83
N ASN A 330 2.10 11.69 7.05
CA ASN A 330 1.49 11.77 5.72
C ASN A 330 -0.04 11.68 5.80
N ASN A 331 -0.64 12.58 6.59
CA ASN A 331 -2.04 12.49 7.03
C ASN A 331 -2.92 13.67 6.56
N ARG A 332 -2.55 14.36 5.48
CA ARG A 332 -3.34 15.46 4.91
C ARG A 332 -4.58 14.97 4.14
N ILE A 333 -5.49 14.26 4.82
CA ILE A 333 -6.63 13.51 4.24
C ILE A 333 -7.47 14.31 3.23
N PHE A 334 -7.53 15.64 3.36
CA PHE A 334 -8.24 16.50 2.41
C PHE A 334 -7.69 16.39 0.97
N LEU A 335 -6.42 16.00 0.77
CA LEU A 335 -5.81 15.82 -0.55
C LEU A 335 -6.43 14.66 -1.36
N ASN A 336 -7.10 13.70 -0.71
CA ASN A 336 -7.89 12.67 -1.41
C ASN A 336 -9.08 13.26 -2.22
N ASN A 337 -9.38 14.55 -2.09
CA ASN A 337 -10.43 15.21 -2.88
C ASN A 337 -9.90 15.87 -4.16
N ILE A 338 -8.58 15.84 -4.42
CA ILE A 338 -8.00 16.25 -5.70
C ILE A 338 -8.56 15.32 -6.79
N PRO A 339 -9.03 15.82 -7.96
CA PRO A 339 -9.59 14.97 -9.01
C PRO A 339 -8.68 13.84 -9.50
N PHE A 340 -7.36 14.02 -9.40
CA PHE A 340 -6.36 12.97 -9.67
C PHE A 340 -6.38 11.82 -8.64
N ALA A 341 -6.86 12.05 -7.41
CA ALA A 341 -6.85 11.09 -6.31
C ALA A 341 -8.12 10.21 -6.26
N ASP A 342 -8.71 9.89 -7.42
CA ASP A 342 -10.00 9.18 -7.51
C ASP A 342 -9.93 7.70 -7.09
N HIS A 343 -8.73 7.15 -6.90
CA HIS A 343 -8.49 5.82 -6.31
C HIS A 343 -8.51 5.82 -4.77
N GLY A 344 -8.49 6.98 -4.11
CA GLY A 344 -8.63 7.10 -2.64
C GLY A 344 -7.42 6.67 -1.81
N ALA A 345 -6.28 6.40 -2.42
CA ALA A 345 -5.05 5.92 -1.75
C ALA A 345 -3.87 6.89 -1.90
N LEU A 346 -4.10 8.21 -1.93
CA LEU A 346 -3.02 9.19 -2.19
C LEU A 346 -2.03 9.34 -1.01
N LEU A 347 -2.46 8.98 0.20
CA LEU A 347 -1.82 9.34 1.45
C LEU A 347 -1.50 8.11 2.29
N ASP A 348 -0.61 8.30 3.26
CA ASP A 348 -0.11 7.26 4.17
C ASP A 348 -0.30 7.70 5.64
N PRO A 349 -1.56 7.78 6.13
CA PRO A 349 -1.82 8.12 7.53
C PRO A 349 -1.51 6.95 8.45
N SER A 350 -1.50 7.20 9.77
CA SER A 350 -1.48 6.12 10.76
C SER A 350 -2.64 5.14 10.55
N THR A 351 -2.37 3.84 10.68
CA THR A 351 -3.40 2.79 10.59
C THR A 351 -3.29 1.80 11.74
N GLU A 352 -4.42 1.16 12.04
CA GLU A 352 -4.58 0.34 13.22
C GLU A 352 -3.79 -0.96 13.14
N ASP A 353 -3.74 -1.56 11.95
CA ASP A 353 -2.95 -2.76 11.69
C ASP A 353 -1.45 -2.54 11.87
N ILE A 354 -0.89 -1.47 11.30
CA ILE A 354 0.54 -1.13 11.45
C ILE A 354 0.86 -0.67 12.87
N THR A 355 -0.03 0.08 13.50
CA THR A 355 0.16 0.49 14.90
C THR A 355 0.10 -0.72 15.85
N GLY A 356 -0.80 -1.68 15.58
CA GLY A 356 -0.84 -2.97 16.26
C GLY A 356 0.44 -3.78 16.08
N ARG A 357 1.00 -3.81 14.85
CA ARG A 357 2.30 -4.42 14.56
C ARG A 357 3.42 -3.75 15.36
N GLY A 358 3.43 -2.42 15.43
CA GLY A 358 4.38 -1.65 16.22
C GLY A 358 4.34 -1.99 17.70
N LEU A 359 3.14 -2.12 18.29
CA LEU A 359 3.00 -2.58 19.67
C LEU A 359 3.51 -4.01 19.87
N GLU A 360 3.29 -4.91 18.90
CA GLU A 360 3.82 -6.28 18.95
C GLU A 360 5.35 -6.32 18.90
N LEU A 361 5.95 -5.52 18.01
CA LEU A 361 7.39 -5.32 17.95
C LEU A 361 7.93 -4.85 19.30
N LEU A 362 7.37 -3.78 19.85
CA LEU A 362 7.84 -3.19 21.10
C LEU A 362 7.75 -4.19 22.26
N GLY A 363 6.62 -4.90 22.38
CA GLY A 363 6.47 -5.97 23.38
C GLY A 363 7.45 -7.12 23.18
N THR A 364 7.72 -7.52 21.93
CA THR A 364 8.71 -8.56 21.61
C THR A 364 10.12 -8.16 22.04
N LEU A 365 10.47 -6.88 21.92
CA LEU A 365 11.76 -6.33 22.35
C LEU A 365 11.81 -5.99 23.85
N GLY A 366 10.74 -6.28 24.61
CA GLY A 366 10.68 -6.12 26.06
C GLY A 366 10.24 -4.74 26.55
N TYR A 367 9.72 -3.88 25.67
CA TYR A 367 9.09 -2.62 26.07
C TYR A 367 7.65 -2.85 26.53
N GLY A 368 7.19 -2.04 27.49
CA GLY A 368 5.85 -2.12 28.07
C GLY A 368 5.06 -0.82 27.94
N LEU A 369 3.97 -0.73 28.71
CA LEU A 369 3.11 0.45 28.80
C LEU A 369 3.79 1.70 29.39
N ASP A 370 4.93 1.53 30.05
CA ASP A 370 5.74 2.61 30.60
C ASP A 370 6.64 3.29 29.55
N PHE A 371 6.69 2.73 28.32
CA PHE A 371 7.43 3.30 27.22
C PHE A 371 6.55 4.26 26.41
N GLU A 372 6.93 5.54 26.37
CA GLU A 372 6.12 6.63 25.78
C GLU A 372 5.63 6.35 24.34
N PRO A 373 6.44 5.81 23.41
CA PRO A 373 5.94 5.46 22.08
C PRO A 373 4.83 4.42 22.10
N ALA A 374 4.88 3.45 23.02
CA ALA A 374 3.85 2.43 23.18
C ALA A 374 2.57 3.00 23.80
N ASP A 375 2.69 3.90 24.77
CA ASP A 375 1.55 4.59 25.40
C ASP A 375 0.77 5.43 24.37
N ARG A 376 1.48 6.23 23.57
CA ARG A 376 0.86 7.02 22.48
C ARG A 376 0.20 6.16 21.42
N ALA A 377 0.80 5.03 21.07
CA ALA A 377 0.22 4.06 20.15
C ALA A 377 -1.03 3.39 20.71
N LEU A 378 -1.04 3.06 22.01
CA LEU A 378 -2.22 2.54 22.69
C LEU A 378 -3.36 3.55 22.68
N ASP A 379 -3.06 4.83 22.91
CA ASP A 379 -4.06 5.89 22.81
C ASP A 379 -4.63 6.01 21.40
N PHE A 380 -3.79 5.96 20.35
CA PHE A 380 -4.27 5.90 18.96
C PHE A 380 -5.24 4.72 18.74
N ILE A 381 -4.85 3.51 19.16
CA ILE A 381 -5.66 2.29 19.03
C ILE A 381 -7.00 2.38 19.75
N ARG A 382 -7.04 2.99 20.95
CA ARG A 382 -8.28 3.18 21.69
C ARG A 382 -9.24 4.13 20.97
N HIS A 383 -8.72 5.19 20.37
CA HIS A 383 -9.53 6.18 19.67
C HIS A 383 -10.01 5.72 18.29
N SER A 384 -9.26 4.84 17.62
CA SER A 384 -9.60 4.31 16.30
C SER A 384 -10.56 3.12 16.33
N GLN A 385 -10.78 2.49 17.49
CA GLN A 385 -11.66 1.33 17.58
C GLN A 385 -13.09 1.64 17.15
N ARG A 386 -13.67 0.81 16.28
CA ARG A 386 -15.08 0.92 15.95
C ARG A 386 -15.96 0.67 17.17
N HIS A 387 -17.12 1.34 17.18
CA HIS A 387 -18.12 1.19 18.23
C HIS A 387 -18.59 -0.27 18.44
N ASP A 388 -18.55 -1.10 17.40
CA ASP A 388 -18.91 -2.53 17.46
C ASP A 388 -17.75 -3.46 17.83
N GLY A 389 -16.53 -2.94 18.02
CA GLY A 389 -15.37 -3.67 18.54
C GLY A 389 -14.15 -3.85 17.63
N PRO A 390 -14.27 -4.08 16.31
CA PRO A 390 -13.10 -4.38 15.50
C PRO A 390 -12.28 -3.12 15.18
N TRP A 391 -11.08 -3.35 14.67
CA TRP A 391 -10.24 -2.33 14.04
C TRP A 391 -10.13 -2.56 12.54
N TYR A 392 -9.96 -1.48 11.78
CA TYR A 392 -9.83 -1.52 10.33
C TYR A 392 -8.50 -2.17 9.91
N GLY A 393 -8.51 -2.96 8.83
CA GLY A 393 -7.31 -3.53 8.23
C GLY A 393 -7.00 -2.83 6.93
N ARG A 394 -5.97 -2.00 6.90
CA ARG A 394 -5.58 -1.22 5.72
C ARG A 394 -4.94 -2.08 4.64
N TRP A 395 -4.14 -3.07 5.04
CA TRP A 395 -3.28 -3.86 4.15
C TRP A 395 -3.67 -5.34 4.02
N GLY A 396 -4.51 -5.85 4.92
CA GLY A 396 -5.12 -7.17 4.80
C GLY A 396 -6.63 -7.08 4.96
N VAL A 397 -7.37 -7.88 4.20
CA VAL A 397 -8.85 -7.88 4.16
C VAL A 397 -9.43 -8.45 5.46
N ASN A 398 -10.16 -7.70 6.29
CA ASN A 398 -10.16 -6.27 6.55
C ASN A 398 -10.24 -6.12 8.07
N TYR A 399 -11.45 -6.16 8.64
CA TYR A 399 -11.66 -6.02 10.07
C TYR A 399 -11.14 -7.21 10.88
N ILE A 400 -11.14 -8.43 10.31
CA ILE A 400 -10.51 -9.59 10.95
C ILE A 400 -9.00 -9.38 11.06
N TYR A 401 -8.36 -8.93 9.97
CA TYR A 401 -6.92 -8.67 9.91
C TYR A 401 -6.50 -7.56 10.87
N GLY A 402 -7.15 -6.38 10.81
CA GLY A 402 -6.84 -5.27 11.70
C GLY A 402 -7.03 -5.63 13.17
N THR A 403 -8.12 -6.32 13.50
CA THR A 403 -8.39 -6.78 14.87
C THR A 403 -7.36 -7.78 15.37
N TRP A 404 -6.88 -8.69 14.52
CA TRP A 404 -5.80 -9.61 14.86
C TRP A 404 -4.50 -8.88 15.18
N SER A 405 -4.04 -8.00 14.27
CA SER A 405 -2.78 -7.28 14.48
C SER A 405 -2.82 -6.45 15.76
N VAL A 406 -3.94 -5.76 16.01
CA VAL A 406 -4.13 -4.96 17.23
C VAL A 406 -4.14 -5.82 18.49
N LEU A 407 -4.93 -6.90 18.53
CA LEU A 407 -5.00 -7.74 19.74
C LEU A 407 -3.66 -8.41 20.06
N ARG A 408 -2.88 -8.79 19.04
CA ARG A 408 -1.49 -9.26 19.23
C ARG A 408 -0.61 -8.20 19.86
N GLY A 409 -0.62 -6.97 19.32
CA GLY A 409 0.17 -5.87 19.88
C GLY A 409 -0.21 -5.51 21.31
N LEU A 410 -1.50 -5.44 21.61
CA LEU A 410 -2.01 -5.19 22.97
C LEU A 410 -1.55 -6.27 23.95
N SER A 411 -1.62 -7.54 23.55
CA SER A 411 -1.12 -8.65 24.36
C SER A 411 0.38 -8.54 24.61
N ALA A 412 1.17 -8.24 23.58
CA ALA A 412 2.63 -8.19 23.66
C ALA A 412 3.12 -7.07 24.60
N ILE A 413 2.44 -5.92 24.60
CA ILE A 413 2.80 -4.79 25.46
C ILE A 413 2.23 -4.89 26.89
N GLY A 414 1.47 -5.96 27.19
CA GLY A 414 0.97 -6.25 28.53
C GLY A 414 -0.36 -5.59 28.90
N VAL A 415 -1.20 -5.24 27.92
CA VAL A 415 -2.58 -4.76 28.21
C VAL A 415 -3.41 -5.89 28.80
N ASP A 416 -4.13 -5.62 29.89
CA ASP A 416 -5.02 -6.60 30.51
C ASP A 416 -6.15 -7.02 29.54
N PRO A 417 -6.25 -8.30 29.15
CA PRO A 417 -7.26 -8.76 28.20
C PRO A 417 -8.69 -8.57 28.71
N ARG A 418 -8.89 -8.35 30.02
CA ARG A 418 -10.21 -8.12 30.62
C ARG A 418 -10.74 -6.72 30.38
N HIS A 419 -9.94 -5.79 29.85
CA HIS A 419 -10.42 -4.47 29.48
C HIS A 419 -11.59 -4.57 28.48
N GLU A 420 -12.63 -3.77 28.69
CA GLU A 420 -13.87 -3.87 27.92
C GLU A 420 -13.68 -3.64 26.42
N PHE A 421 -12.72 -2.79 26.02
CA PHE A 421 -12.42 -2.55 24.60
C PHE A 421 -11.80 -3.80 23.94
N VAL A 422 -10.96 -4.55 24.65
CA VAL A 422 -10.42 -5.85 24.20
C VAL A 422 -11.55 -6.89 24.12
N GLN A 423 -12.34 -7.01 25.19
CA GLN A 423 -13.45 -7.97 25.26
C GLN A 423 -14.52 -7.69 24.20
N ARG A 424 -14.75 -6.43 23.83
CA ARG A 424 -15.64 -6.05 22.74
C ARG A 424 -15.16 -6.60 21.39
N ALA A 425 -13.86 -6.49 21.09
CA ALA A 425 -13.27 -7.07 19.88
C ALA A 425 -13.37 -8.61 19.87
N VAL A 426 -13.11 -9.26 21.01
CA VAL A 426 -13.29 -10.72 21.14
C VAL A 426 -14.72 -11.14 20.88
N ARG A 427 -15.70 -10.49 21.52
CA ARG A 427 -17.13 -10.80 21.31
C ARG A 427 -17.54 -10.57 19.86
N TRP A 428 -16.97 -9.57 19.20
CA TRP A 428 -17.18 -9.36 17.77
C TRP A 428 -16.64 -10.53 16.95
N LEU A 429 -15.39 -10.96 17.15
CA LEU A 429 -14.81 -12.11 16.45
C LEU A 429 -15.65 -13.37 16.63
N VAL A 430 -16.02 -13.71 17.87
CA VAL A 430 -16.84 -14.91 18.15
C VAL A 430 -18.19 -14.86 17.41
N ARG A 431 -18.82 -13.68 17.32
CA ARG A 431 -20.08 -13.49 16.57
C ARG A 431 -19.92 -13.58 15.05
N ARG A 432 -18.70 -13.43 14.54
CA ARG A 432 -18.37 -13.50 13.10
C ARG A 432 -17.87 -14.88 12.65
N GLN A 433 -17.83 -15.86 13.54
CA GLN A 433 -17.49 -17.23 13.18
C GLN A 433 -18.57 -17.84 12.28
N ASN A 434 -18.16 -18.44 11.16
CA ASN A 434 -19.05 -19.12 10.24
C ASN A 434 -19.53 -20.47 10.82
N ALA A 435 -20.54 -21.07 10.17
CA ALA A 435 -21.12 -22.35 10.59
C ALA A 435 -20.13 -23.53 10.48
N ASP A 436 -19.20 -23.47 9.53
CA ASP A 436 -18.11 -24.44 9.35
C ASP A 436 -17.01 -24.34 10.41
N GLY A 437 -17.04 -23.30 11.25
CA GLY A 437 -16.04 -23.06 12.30
C GLY A 437 -14.91 -22.11 11.88
N GLY A 438 -14.79 -21.77 10.60
CA GLY A 438 -13.82 -20.80 10.12
C GLY A 438 -14.29 -19.35 10.25
N TRP A 439 -13.43 -18.44 9.79
CA TRP A 439 -13.73 -17.03 9.61
C TRP A 439 -13.39 -16.60 8.19
N GLY A 440 -14.20 -15.68 7.68
CA GLY A 440 -14.11 -15.18 6.32
C GLY A 440 -14.58 -13.73 6.22
N GLU A 441 -13.93 -12.96 5.35
CA GLU A 441 -14.27 -11.58 5.06
C GLU A 441 -13.99 -11.24 3.59
N THR A 442 -15.02 -10.72 2.90
CA THR A 442 -14.92 -10.28 1.50
C THR A 442 -14.23 -8.91 1.38
N ALA A 443 -13.50 -8.68 0.30
CA ALA A 443 -12.94 -7.37 -0.04
C ALA A 443 -14.02 -6.28 -0.20
N GLU A 444 -15.27 -6.64 -0.47
CA GLU A 444 -16.37 -5.66 -0.47
C GLU A 444 -16.55 -4.97 0.89
N SER A 445 -16.04 -5.54 2.00
CA SER A 445 -16.17 -4.91 3.32
C SER A 445 -15.44 -3.57 3.45
N TYR A 446 -14.52 -3.24 2.52
CA TYR A 446 -13.90 -1.91 2.41
C TYR A 446 -14.90 -0.81 2.02
N SER A 447 -15.82 -1.10 1.11
CA SER A 447 -16.83 -0.14 0.65
C SER A 447 -18.20 -0.35 1.31
N ARG A 448 -18.41 -1.51 1.93
CA ARG A 448 -19.69 -1.95 2.51
C ARG A 448 -19.51 -2.38 3.97
N PRO A 449 -19.60 -1.45 4.93
CA PRO A 449 -19.36 -1.72 6.35
C PRO A 449 -20.27 -2.80 6.96
N GLU A 450 -21.43 -3.08 6.36
CA GLU A 450 -22.34 -4.15 6.78
C GLU A 450 -21.78 -5.56 6.53
N LEU A 451 -20.78 -5.68 5.65
CA LEU A 451 -20.06 -6.92 5.34
C LEU A 451 -18.84 -7.13 6.25
N ALA A 452 -18.63 -6.27 7.26
CA ALA A 452 -17.52 -6.41 8.20
C ALA A 452 -17.48 -7.81 8.84
N GLY A 453 -16.35 -8.51 8.68
CA GLY A 453 -16.16 -9.88 9.14
C GLY A 453 -17.16 -10.88 8.55
N ARG A 454 -17.62 -10.68 7.31
CA ARG A 454 -18.51 -11.60 6.60
C ARG A 454 -17.92 -12.02 5.27
N GLY A 455 -17.86 -13.32 5.04
CA GLY A 455 -17.30 -13.90 3.82
C GLY A 455 -17.21 -15.42 3.97
N VAL A 456 -16.84 -16.08 2.88
CA VAL A 456 -16.52 -17.52 2.93
C VAL A 456 -15.25 -17.70 3.77
N SER A 457 -15.25 -18.71 4.64
CA SER A 457 -14.10 -18.99 5.49
C SER A 457 -12.84 -19.20 4.65
N THR A 458 -11.71 -18.61 5.07
CA THR A 458 -10.40 -18.85 4.45
C THR A 458 -9.40 -19.30 5.52
N PRO A 459 -8.35 -20.07 5.14
CA PRO A 459 -7.31 -20.48 6.08
C PRO A 459 -6.61 -19.29 6.75
N SER A 460 -6.26 -18.27 5.97
CA SER A 460 -5.58 -17.05 6.42
C SER A 460 -6.41 -16.25 7.43
N GLN A 461 -7.67 -15.93 7.09
CA GLN A 461 -8.55 -15.16 7.97
C GLN A 461 -8.97 -15.95 9.21
N THR A 462 -9.10 -17.28 9.09
CA THR A 462 -9.32 -18.14 10.26
C THR A 462 -8.10 -18.14 11.19
N ALA A 463 -6.88 -18.19 10.64
CA ALA A 463 -5.66 -18.11 11.44
C ALA A 463 -5.55 -16.76 12.17
N TRP A 464 -5.85 -15.64 11.51
CA TRP A 464 -5.89 -14.32 12.14
C TRP A 464 -6.89 -14.28 13.31
N ALA A 465 -8.12 -14.77 13.09
CA ALA A 465 -9.13 -14.82 14.15
C ALA A 465 -8.69 -15.67 15.34
N LEU A 466 -8.07 -16.84 15.10
CA LEU A 466 -7.54 -17.70 16.16
C LEU A 466 -6.40 -17.02 16.93
N LEU A 467 -5.41 -16.46 16.23
CA LEU A 467 -4.29 -15.75 16.84
C LEU A 467 -4.76 -14.54 17.67
N ALA A 468 -5.80 -13.85 17.22
CA ALA A 468 -6.44 -12.75 17.94
C ALA A 468 -7.09 -13.22 19.25
N LEU A 469 -7.82 -14.35 19.20
CA LEU A 469 -8.43 -14.95 20.38
C LEU A 469 -7.37 -15.43 21.38
N PHE A 470 -6.28 -16.05 20.90
CA PHE A 470 -5.16 -16.46 21.75
C PHE A 470 -4.50 -15.28 22.45
N ALA A 471 -4.25 -14.18 21.72
CA ALA A 471 -3.68 -12.96 22.28
C ALA A 471 -4.58 -12.35 23.38
N ALA A 472 -5.90 -12.50 23.26
CA ALA A 472 -6.85 -12.06 24.28
C ALA A 472 -7.05 -13.07 25.43
N GLY A 473 -6.23 -14.13 25.52
CA GLY A 473 -6.31 -15.15 26.58
C GLY A 473 -7.39 -16.21 26.38
N HIS A 474 -8.03 -16.27 25.20
CA HIS A 474 -9.02 -17.28 24.85
C HIS A 474 -8.36 -18.45 24.13
N THR A 475 -7.76 -19.37 24.88
CA THR A 475 -7.13 -20.60 24.35
C THR A 475 -8.03 -21.83 24.39
N PRO A 476 -8.90 -22.05 25.40
CA PRO A 476 -10.01 -22.99 25.31
C PRO A 476 -11.31 -22.30 24.86
N GLY A 477 -12.26 -23.09 24.36
CA GLY A 477 -13.61 -22.63 24.05
C GLY A 477 -14.15 -23.20 22.75
N SER A 478 -15.48 -23.17 22.60
CA SER A 478 -16.13 -23.72 21.41
C SER A 478 -15.71 -23.02 20.12
N ALA A 479 -15.55 -21.69 20.15
CA ALA A 479 -15.13 -20.93 18.98
C ALA A 479 -13.72 -21.32 18.53
N VAL A 480 -12.77 -21.36 19.46
CA VAL A 480 -11.38 -21.78 19.20
C VAL A 480 -11.33 -23.21 18.68
N ALA A 481 -11.99 -24.15 19.36
CA ALA A 481 -11.97 -25.56 18.99
C ALA A 481 -12.50 -25.78 17.57
N ARG A 482 -13.59 -25.07 17.20
CA ARG A 482 -14.14 -25.11 15.84
C ARG A 482 -13.22 -24.48 14.79
N GLY A 483 -12.53 -23.39 15.12
CA GLY A 483 -11.54 -22.79 14.23
C GLY A 483 -10.34 -23.69 13.98
N ILE A 484 -9.80 -24.32 15.02
CA ILE A 484 -8.72 -25.30 14.90
C ILE A 484 -9.18 -26.49 14.05
N ALA A 485 -10.40 -26.99 14.28
CA ALA A 485 -10.98 -28.07 13.48
C ALA A 485 -11.11 -27.67 12.00
N TYR A 486 -11.56 -26.46 11.71
CA TYR A 486 -11.63 -25.91 10.35
C TYR A 486 -10.26 -25.93 9.67
N VAL A 487 -9.23 -25.35 10.29
CA VAL A 487 -7.87 -25.30 9.74
C VAL A 487 -7.34 -26.71 9.47
N ARG A 488 -7.52 -27.64 10.41
CA ARG A 488 -7.08 -29.03 10.21
C ARG A 488 -7.84 -29.75 9.10
N SER A 489 -9.15 -29.50 8.98
CA SER A 489 -9.99 -30.16 7.96
C SER A 489 -9.77 -29.65 6.54
N THR A 490 -9.25 -28.43 6.40
CA THR A 490 -8.99 -27.78 5.11
C THR A 490 -7.54 -27.91 4.66
N GLN A 491 -6.68 -28.52 5.48
CA GLN A 491 -5.30 -28.83 5.11
C GLN A 491 -5.28 -29.91 4.03
N ARG A 492 -4.52 -29.68 2.96
CA ARG A 492 -4.29 -30.69 1.92
C ARG A 492 -3.41 -31.83 2.45
N ALA A 493 -3.49 -32.99 1.80
CA ALA A 493 -2.72 -34.17 2.19
C ALA A 493 -1.19 -33.97 2.11
N ASP A 494 -0.73 -33.06 1.25
CA ASP A 494 0.68 -32.69 1.10
C ASP A 494 1.13 -31.59 2.09
N GLY A 495 0.23 -31.05 2.91
CA GLY A 495 0.54 -30.09 3.99
C GLY A 495 0.05 -28.65 3.79
N PRO A 496 0.06 -28.05 2.58
CA PRO A 496 -0.44 -26.71 2.34
C PRO A 496 -1.96 -26.56 2.54
N TRP A 497 -2.40 -25.31 2.52
CA TRP A 497 -3.81 -24.94 2.42
C TRP A 497 -4.10 -24.30 1.06
N GLU A 498 -5.29 -24.57 0.53
CA GLU A 498 -5.82 -23.88 -0.65
C GLU A 498 -6.70 -22.71 -0.19
N ASP A 499 -6.55 -21.57 -0.85
CA ASP A 499 -7.31 -20.35 -0.63
C ASP A 499 -7.81 -19.84 -1.98
N ARG A 500 -8.94 -20.39 -2.44
CA ARG A 500 -9.52 -20.19 -3.77
C ARG A 500 -9.79 -18.74 -4.19
N TYR A 501 -9.67 -17.80 -3.26
CA TYR A 501 -9.86 -16.38 -3.54
C TYR A 501 -8.54 -15.63 -3.71
N TRP A 502 -7.45 -16.11 -3.11
CA TRP A 502 -6.19 -15.37 -3.00
C TRP A 502 -4.97 -16.13 -3.54
N ASN A 503 -5.05 -17.45 -3.76
CA ASN A 503 -3.95 -18.26 -4.27
C ASN A 503 -4.30 -19.17 -5.45
#